data_AF-A0A8C8TIP5-F1
#
_entry.id   AF-A0A8C8TIP5-F1
#
_cell.length_a   1.000
_cell.length_b   1.000
_cell.length_c   1.000
_cell.angle_alpha   90.00
_cell.angle_beta   90.00
_cell.angle_gamma   90.00
#
_symmetry.space_group_name_H-M   'P 1'
#
loop_
_entity.id
_entity.type
_entity.pdbx_description
1 polymer ?
#
loop_
_entity_poly.entity_id
_entity_poly.type
_entity_poly.pdbx_seq_one_letter_code
_entity_poly.pdbx_strand_id
1 'polypeptide(L)'
;MAEVSHGDEAVERGPEASSPESVPVDTTISRVKLLDTIVDTFLQKLVAPRRRPSGTPEKDLCSAMAPYFLQQRDTLCRRVRKQEAKNQDLADAVLAGRRQVEELQQQVQALQQAWQALHSEQKELLSVLRAPE
;
A
#
# COMPACT_ATOMS: atom_id res chain seq x y z
N MET A 1 7.16 -19.47 24.36
CA MET A 1 6.94 -19.54 22.91
C MET A 1 7.48 -18.27 22.29
N ALA A 2 8.78 -18.20 22.12
CA ALA A 2 9.50 -17.09 21.49
C ALA A 2 10.47 -17.72 20.51
N GLU A 3 10.39 -17.35 19.24
CA GLU A 3 11.35 -17.73 18.22
C GLU A 3 11.75 -16.45 17.49
N VAL A 4 13.01 -16.07 17.68
CA VAL A 4 13.76 -15.07 16.92
C VAL A 4 15.01 -15.76 16.41
N SER A 5 15.34 -15.42 15.17
CA SER A 5 16.66 -15.44 14.49
C SER A 5 17.16 -16.72 13.82
N HIS A 6 17.12 -16.63 12.48
CA HIS A 6 18.25 -16.68 11.52
C HIS A 6 19.49 -17.52 11.83
N GLY A 7 19.77 -18.41 10.87
CA GLY A 7 21.09 -18.80 10.35
C GLY A 7 20.81 -19.55 9.04
N ASP A 8 20.96 -18.93 7.87
CA ASP A 8 22.19 -18.85 7.08
C ASP A 8 22.92 -20.21 6.97
N GLU A 9 22.60 -20.98 5.93
CA GLU A 9 23.53 -21.94 5.36
C GLU A 9 23.44 -21.91 3.83
N ALA A 10 24.58 -21.57 3.25
CA ALA A 10 24.86 -21.57 1.83
C ALA A 10 24.96 -23.01 1.30
N VAL A 11 24.16 -23.33 0.29
CA VAL A 11 24.48 -24.40 -0.66
C VAL A 11 24.58 -23.79 -2.05
N GLU A 12 25.82 -23.48 -2.40
CA GLU A 12 26.35 -23.41 -3.75
C GLU A 12 25.95 -24.68 -4.53
N ARG A 13 25.00 -24.55 -5.45
CA ARG A 13 24.96 -25.36 -6.67
C ARG A 13 24.46 -24.49 -7.81
N GLY A 14 25.43 -23.99 -8.59
CA GLY A 14 25.15 -23.33 -9.86
C GLY A 14 24.26 -24.21 -10.76
N PRO A 15 23.31 -23.61 -11.50
CA PRO A 15 22.75 -24.28 -12.64
C PRO A 15 23.86 -24.29 -13.69
N GLU A 16 24.41 -25.47 -13.94
CA GLU A 16 25.25 -25.69 -15.11
C GLU A 16 24.62 -25.02 -16.32
N ALA A 17 25.46 -24.30 -17.05
CA ALA A 17 25.12 -23.68 -18.31
C ALA A 17 24.69 -24.77 -19.30
N SER A 18 23.43 -25.17 -19.24
CA SER A 18 22.77 -25.89 -20.31
C SER A 18 22.55 -24.87 -21.43
N SER A 19 23.56 -24.77 -22.29
CA SER A 19 23.46 -24.06 -23.55
C SER A 19 22.25 -24.59 -24.29
N PRO A 20 21.28 -23.75 -24.70
CA PRO A 20 20.27 -24.21 -25.62
C PRO A 20 20.97 -24.46 -26.95
N GLU A 21 21.15 -25.76 -27.20
CA GLU A 21 21.26 -26.42 -28.48
C GLU A 21 20.76 -25.53 -29.64
N SER A 22 21.65 -25.38 -30.62
CA SER A 22 21.46 -24.64 -31.85
C SER A 22 20.09 -24.92 -32.51
N VAL A 23 19.18 -23.97 -32.36
CA VAL A 23 17.96 -23.87 -33.17
C VAL A 23 18.38 -23.59 -34.62
N PRO A 24 17.77 -24.23 -35.64
CA PRO A 24 18.24 -24.14 -37.02
C PRO A 24 18.24 -22.68 -37.50
N VAL A 25 19.43 -22.23 -37.94
CA VAL A 25 19.69 -20.95 -38.59
C VAL A 25 19.09 -20.99 -40.00
N ASP A 26 17.76 -21.02 -40.12
CA ASP A 26 17.09 -21.02 -41.42
C ASP A 26 15.78 -20.19 -41.42
N THR A 27 15.72 -19.17 -40.58
CA THR A 27 14.76 -18.06 -40.75
C THR A 27 15.51 -16.75 -40.94
N THR A 28 16.50 -16.73 -41.84
CA THR A 28 17.04 -15.47 -42.37
C THR A 28 15.99 -14.81 -43.25
N ILE A 29 14.99 -14.15 -42.64
CA ILE A 29 14.16 -13.17 -43.34
C ILE A 29 15.13 -12.18 -43.97
N SER A 30 15.15 -12.13 -45.30
CA SER A 30 15.96 -11.16 -46.03
C SER A 30 15.71 -9.78 -45.46
N ARG A 31 16.78 -9.04 -45.14
CA ARG A 31 16.70 -7.68 -44.58
C ARG A 31 15.78 -6.77 -45.39
N VAL A 32 15.73 -6.98 -46.71
CA VAL A 32 14.82 -6.28 -47.63
C VAL A 32 13.37 -6.62 -47.34
N LYS A 33 13.03 -7.91 -47.24
CA LYS A 33 11.67 -8.36 -46.89
C LYS A 33 11.22 -7.86 -45.50
N LEU A 34 12.16 -7.75 -44.55
CA LEU A 34 11.89 -7.17 -43.24
C LEU A 34 11.57 -5.68 -43.33
N LEU A 35 12.34 -4.93 -44.13
CA LEU A 35 12.08 -3.51 -44.38
C LEU A 35 10.73 -3.29 -45.05
N ASP A 36 10.40 -4.10 -46.08
CA ASP A 36 9.10 -4.03 -46.76
C ASP A 36 7.95 -4.23 -45.75
N THR A 37 8.06 -5.23 -44.88
CA THR A 37 7.09 -5.49 -43.81
C THR A 37 6.97 -4.31 -42.83
N ILE A 38 8.10 -3.71 -42.44
CA ILE A 38 8.11 -2.54 -41.55
C ILE A 38 7.46 -1.33 -42.23
N VAL A 39 7.72 -1.11 -43.52
CA VAL A 39 7.13 -0.02 -44.29
C VAL A 39 5.62 -0.23 -44.41
N ASP A 40 5.16 -1.43 -44.77
CA ASP A 40 3.75 -1.74 -44.91
C ASP A 40 2.99 -1.56 -43.58
N THR A 41 3.53 -2.09 -42.48
CA THR A 41 2.94 -1.92 -41.14
C THR A 41 3.00 -0.48 -40.65
N PHE A 42 4.00 0.30 -41.08
CA PHE A 42 4.13 1.71 -40.77
C PHE A 42 3.10 2.56 -41.52
N LEU A 43 2.91 2.33 -42.83
CA LEU A 43 1.91 3.01 -43.65
C LEU A 43 0.49 2.76 -43.14
N GLN A 44 0.21 1.54 -42.63
CA GLN A 44 -1.09 1.20 -42.03
C GLN A 44 -1.37 1.95 -40.71
N LYS A 45 -0.34 2.40 -39.97
CA LYS A 45 -0.47 3.00 -38.63
C LYS A 45 -0.17 4.49 -38.59
N LEU A 46 0.03 5.12 -39.74
CA LEU A 46 0.47 6.51 -39.87
C LEU A 46 -0.72 7.48 -39.70
N VAL A 47 -0.74 8.22 -38.59
CA VAL A 47 -1.68 9.33 -38.35
C VAL A 47 -0.94 10.68 -38.23
N ALA A 48 0.38 10.68 -38.04
CA ALA A 48 1.21 11.87 -37.87
C ALA A 48 2.69 11.60 -38.23
N PRO A 49 3.51 12.65 -38.52
CA PRO A 49 4.93 12.49 -38.75
C PRO A 49 5.63 11.83 -37.55
N ARG A 50 6.38 10.75 -37.82
CA ARG A 50 7.03 9.95 -36.78
C ARG A 50 8.29 10.65 -36.26
N ARG A 51 8.49 10.59 -34.93
CA ARG A 51 9.64 11.18 -34.24
C ARG A 51 10.95 10.54 -34.72
N ARG A 52 11.89 11.36 -35.17
CA ARG A 52 13.28 10.98 -35.42
C ARG A 52 14.07 11.07 -34.10
N PRO A 53 15.16 10.30 -33.94
CA PRO A 53 16.10 10.53 -32.85
C PRO A 53 16.51 12.00 -32.82
N SER A 54 16.51 12.59 -31.64
CA SER A 54 16.75 14.03 -31.49
C SER A 54 18.23 14.41 -31.59
N GLY A 55 19.13 13.42 -31.50
CA GLY A 55 20.58 13.62 -31.41
C GLY A 55 21.06 13.88 -29.98
N THR A 56 20.14 14.02 -29.03
CA THR A 56 20.43 14.13 -27.58
C THR A 56 20.03 12.83 -26.88
N PRO A 57 20.99 12.02 -26.39
CA PRO A 57 20.71 10.69 -25.88
C PRO A 57 19.78 10.69 -24.67
N GLU A 58 19.88 11.69 -23.78
CA GLU A 58 19.04 11.82 -22.59
C GLU A 58 17.57 11.95 -22.98
N LYS A 59 17.27 12.78 -23.98
CA LYS A 59 15.89 13.04 -24.43
C LYS A 59 15.27 11.81 -25.11
N ASP A 60 16.06 11.09 -25.88
CA ASP A 60 15.59 9.88 -26.57
C ASP A 60 15.40 8.74 -25.57
N LEU A 61 16.29 8.60 -24.59
CA LEU A 61 16.16 7.66 -23.49
C LEU A 61 14.94 7.97 -22.61
N CYS A 62 14.76 9.22 -22.17
CA CYS A 62 13.58 9.62 -21.39
C CYS A 62 12.28 9.31 -22.13
N SER A 63 12.24 9.53 -23.45
CA SER A 63 11.07 9.19 -24.26
C SER A 63 10.81 7.68 -24.34
N ALA A 64 11.87 6.87 -24.45
CA ALA A 64 11.75 5.41 -24.46
C ALA A 64 11.33 4.85 -23.10
N MET A 65 11.83 5.43 -22.00
CA MET A 65 11.54 4.97 -20.63
C MET A 65 10.22 5.51 -20.07
N ALA A 66 9.71 6.63 -20.57
CA ALA A 66 8.48 7.28 -20.11
C ALA A 66 7.30 6.32 -19.80
N PRO A 67 6.90 5.38 -20.69
CA PRO A 67 5.77 4.50 -20.39
C PRO A 67 5.97 3.66 -19.12
N TYR A 68 7.20 3.21 -18.84
CA TYR A 68 7.49 2.39 -17.65
C TYR A 68 7.38 3.21 -16.36
N PHE A 69 7.93 4.43 -16.35
CA PHE A 69 7.82 5.29 -15.17
C PHE A 69 6.39 5.77 -14.91
N LEU A 70 5.63 6.02 -15.97
CA LEU A 70 4.20 6.33 -15.84
C LEU A 70 3.44 5.15 -15.24
N GLN A 71 3.67 3.93 -15.75
CA GLN A 71 3.06 2.72 -15.18
C GLN A 71 3.46 2.50 -13.71
N GLN A 72 4.73 2.72 -13.36
CA GLN A 72 5.21 2.62 -12.00
C GLN A 72 4.51 3.64 -11.09
N ARG A 73 4.48 4.90 -11.48
CA ARG A 73 3.79 5.97 -10.76
C ARG A 73 2.32 5.63 -10.52
N ASP A 74 1.60 5.23 -11.57
CA ASP A 74 0.17 4.96 -11.48
C ASP A 74 -0.13 3.75 -10.58
N THR A 75 0.77 2.77 -10.54
CA THR A 75 0.69 1.62 -9.63
C THR A 75 0.89 2.06 -8.17
N LEU A 76 1.89 2.89 -7.91
CA LEU A 76 2.14 3.44 -6.58
C LEU A 76 0.99 4.33 -6.10
N CYS A 77 0.50 5.24 -6.95
CA CYS A 77 -0.64 6.09 -6.63
C CYS A 77 -1.88 5.27 -6.24
N ARG A 78 -2.17 4.17 -6.96
CA ARG A 78 -3.29 3.28 -6.62
C ARG A 78 -3.09 2.61 -5.25
N ARG A 79 -1.87 2.17 -4.93
CA ARG A 79 -1.55 1.56 -3.63
C ARG A 79 -1.70 2.57 -2.49
N VAL A 80 -1.18 3.78 -2.67
CA VAL A 80 -1.28 4.86 -1.67
C VAL A 80 -2.74 5.21 -1.42
N ARG A 81 -3.53 5.49 -2.47
CA ARG A 81 -4.95 5.81 -2.32
C ARG A 81 -5.74 4.69 -1.63
N LYS A 82 -5.44 3.43 -1.96
CA LYS A 82 -6.07 2.28 -1.29
C LYS A 82 -5.75 2.24 0.20
N GLN A 83 -4.53 2.60 0.59
CA GLN A 83 -4.14 2.64 1.99
C GLN A 83 -4.75 3.84 2.70
N GLU A 84 -4.78 5.01 2.06
CA GLU A 84 -5.40 6.22 2.60
C GLU A 84 -6.88 6.01 2.91
N ALA A 85 -7.64 5.39 1.99
CA ALA A 85 -9.05 5.09 2.21
C ALA A 85 -9.25 4.17 3.44
N LYS A 86 -8.47 3.09 3.55
CA LYS A 86 -8.52 2.22 4.73
C LYS A 86 -8.14 2.96 6.02
N ASN A 87 -7.15 3.85 5.95
CA ASN A 87 -6.73 4.63 7.10
C ASN A 87 -7.82 5.62 7.53
N GLN A 88 -8.59 6.18 6.59
CA GLN A 88 -9.76 7.01 6.89
C GLN A 88 -10.83 6.19 7.62
N ASP A 89 -11.20 5.03 7.09
CA ASP A 89 -12.18 4.14 7.73
C ASP A 89 -11.74 3.75 9.16
N LEU A 90 -10.45 3.44 9.34
CA LEU A 90 -9.87 3.13 10.65
C LEU A 90 -9.86 4.35 11.59
N ALA A 91 -9.57 5.55 11.09
CA ALA A 91 -9.60 6.77 11.88
C ALA A 91 -11.02 7.06 12.39
N ASP A 92 -12.03 6.88 11.53
CA ASP A 92 -13.44 7.05 11.90
C ASP A 92 -13.86 6.03 12.97
N ALA A 93 -13.45 4.76 12.82
CA ALA A 93 -13.68 3.73 13.83
C ALA A 93 -13.01 4.06 15.17
N VAL A 94 -11.79 4.59 15.14
CA VAL A 94 -11.08 5.04 16.36
C VAL A 94 -11.80 6.22 17.01
N LEU A 95 -12.27 7.19 16.24
CA LEU A 95 -13.04 8.32 16.77
C LEU A 95 -14.36 7.87 17.39
N ALA A 96 -15.08 6.96 16.73
CA ALA A 96 -16.29 6.35 17.29
C ALA A 96 -16.00 5.60 18.60
N GLY A 97 -14.92 4.81 18.63
CA GLY A 97 -14.48 4.11 19.83
C GLY A 97 -14.10 5.05 20.98
N ARG A 98 -13.43 6.18 20.68
CA ARG A 98 -13.10 7.20 21.70
C ARG A 98 -14.35 7.80 22.33
N ARG A 99 -15.36 8.15 21.52
CA ARG A 99 -16.65 8.66 22.03
C ARG A 99 -17.34 7.66 22.95
N GLN A 100 -17.35 6.38 22.56
CA GLN A 100 -17.94 5.33 23.39
C GLN A 100 -17.20 5.17 24.73
N VAL A 101 -15.88 5.29 24.74
CA VAL A 101 -15.10 5.27 25.99
C VAL A 101 -15.42 6.48 26.87
N GLU A 102 -15.54 7.67 26.29
CA GLU A 102 -15.92 8.89 27.01
C GLU A 102 -17.31 8.77 27.65
N GLU A 103 -18.30 8.23 26.91
CA GLU A 103 -19.64 7.98 27.44
C GLU A 103 -19.63 6.98 28.60
N LEU A 104 -18.86 5.88 28.47
CA LEU A 104 -18.72 4.89 29.53
C LEU A 104 -18.04 5.49 30.76
N GLN A 105 -17.02 6.34 30.57
CA GLN A 105 -16.37 7.05 31.67
C GLN A 105 -17.36 7.96 32.42
N GLN A 106 -18.21 8.69 31.69
CA GLN A 106 -19.25 9.53 32.30
C GLN A 106 -20.26 8.68 33.08
N GLN A 107 -20.69 7.53 32.56
CA GLN A 107 -21.59 6.62 33.27
C GLN A 107 -20.97 6.08 34.56
N VAL A 108 -19.70 5.64 34.51
CA VAL A 108 -18.97 5.17 35.68
C VAL A 108 -18.84 6.28 36.72
N GLN A 109 -18.54 7.51 36.30
CA GLN A 109 -18.43 8.65 37.21
C GLN A 109 -19.78 9.01 37.84
N ALA A 110 -20.87 9.01 37.06
CA ALA A 110 -22.21 9.26 37.58
C ALA A 110 -22.64 8.19 38.59
N LEU A 111 -22.36 6.91 38.31
CA LEU A 111 -22.61 5.82 39.24
C LEU A 111 -21.82 6.01 40.54
N GLN A 112 -20.53 6.35 40.44
CA GLN A 112 -19.69 6.62 41.59
C GLN A 112 -20.25 7.77 42.45
N GLN A 113 -20.67 8.87 41.82
CA GLN A 113 -21.25 10.02 42.52
C GLN A 113 -22.56 9.66 43.21
N ALA A 114 -23.43 8.88 42.55
CA ALA A 114 -24.68 8.40 43.16
C ALA A 114 -24.41 7.55 44.42
N TRP A 115 -23.41 6.67 44.37
CA TRP A 115 -23.01 5.89 45.54
C TRP A 115 -22.42 6.75 46.65
N GLN A 116 -21.61 7.76 46.31
CA GLN A 116 -21.07 8.71 47.29
C GLN A 116 -22.19 9.49 47.98
N ALA A 117 -23.19 9.96 47.22
CA ALA A 117 -24.34 10.68 47.75
C ALA A 117 -25.15 9.81 48.72
N LEU A 118 -25.46 8.56 48.34
CA LEU A 118 -26.16 7.62 49.21
C LEU A 118 -25.35 7.34 50.49
N HIS A 119 -24.03 7.19 50.38
CA HIS A 119 -23.19 6.99 51.55
C HIS A 119 -23.15 8.22 52.48
N SER A 120 -23.11 9.44 51.93
CA SER A 120 -23.22 10.65 52.75
C SER A 120 -24.57 10.76 53.46
N GLU A 121 -25.67 10.48 52.77
CA GLU A 121 -27.01 10.48 53.38
C GLU A 121 -27.12 9.45 54.51
N GLN A 122 -26.57 8.24 54.30
CA GLN A 122 -26.51 7.23 55.36
C GLN A 122 -25.72 7.72 56.57
N LYS A 123 -24.58 8.40 56.36
CA LYS A 123 -23.77 8.95 57.44
C LYS A 123 -24.49 10.07 58.19
N GLU A 124 -25.23 10.92 57.49
CA GLU A 124 -26.05 11.97 58.08
C GLU A 124 -27.20 11.39 58.90
N LEU A 125 -27.94 10.41 58.38
CA LEU A 125 -28.99 9.72 59.12
C LEU A 125 -28.46 9.06 60.40
N LEU A 126 -27.30 8.40 60.31
CA LEU A 126 -26.64 7.81 61.48
C LEU A 126 -26.22 8.87 62.51
N SER A 127 -25.83 10.08 62.07
CA SER A 127 -25.51 11.18 62.98
C SER A 127 -26.74 11.76 63.68
N VAL A 128 -27.89 11.80 63.01
CA VAL A 128 -29.17 12.26 63.59
C VAL A 128 -29.72 11.23 64.58
N LEU A 129 -29.60 9.94 64.27
CA LEU A 129 -30.03 8.86 65.16
C LEU A 129 -29.12 8.69 66.39
N ARG A 130 -27.86 9.12 66.29
CA ARG A 130 -26.95 9.20 67.43
C ARG A 130 -27.26 10.49 68.20
N ALA A 131 -28.22 10.42 69.13
CA ALA A 131 -28.55 11.52 70.04
C ALA A 131 -27.31 12.03 70.81
N PRO A 132 -27.25 13.32 71.18
CA PRO A 132 -26.21 13.82 72.08
C PRO A 132 -26.47 13.25 73.47
N GLU A 133 -25.45 12.66 74.08
CA GLU A 133 -25.43 12.49 75.54
C GLU A 133 -25.20 13.83 76.24
#